data_AF-A0A9X9AFM7-F1
#
_entry.id   AF-A0A9X9AFM7-F1
#
_cell.length_a   1.000
_cell.length_b   1.000
_cell.length_c   1.000
_cell.angle_alpha   90.00
_cell.angle_beta   90.00
_cell.angle_gamma   90.00
#
_symmetry.space_group_name_H-M   'P 1'
#
loop_
_entity.id
_entity.type
_entity.pdbx_description
1 polymer ?
#
loop_
_entity_poly.entity_id
_entity_poly.type
_entity_poly.pdbx_seq_one_letter_code
_entity_poly.pdbx_strand_id
1 'polypeptide(L)'
;TVIDQDKVEALEVAKARGAKIIAITSYKKSALSQLADITLYTSTRETEFRTEASSSRLAQLSLLDTLYVGLSLQRQEETLKNLQSIRETISMKRI
;
A
#
# COMPACT_ATOMS: atom_id res chain seq x y z
N THR A 1 5.97 17.59 -6.36
CA THR A 1 6.27 16.20 -6.76
C THR A 1 5.44 15.85 -7.97
N VAL A 2 6.07 15.78 -9.15
CA VAL A 2 5.41 15.36 -10.40
C VAL A 2 5.20 13.86 -10.30
N ILE A 3 3.94 13.42 -10.43
CA ILE A 3 3.65 12.00 -10.59
C ILE A 3 3.95 11.69 -12.06
N ASP A 4 4.71 10.63 -12.27
CA ASP A 4 5.06 10.12 -13.58
C ASP A 4 3.81 10.00 -14.47
N GLN A 5 3.89 10.46 -15.72
CA GLN A 5 2.77 10.50 -16.64
C GLN A 5 2.20 9.09 -16.86
N ASP A 6 3.07 8.08 -16.90
CA ASP A 6 2.70 6.66 -17.00
C ASP A 6 1.83 6.20 -15.82
N LYS A 7 2.08 6.72 -14.61
CA LYS A 7 1.30 6.38 -13.41
C LYS A 7 -0.07 7.04 -13.43
N VAL A 8 -0.17 8.25 -13.96
CA VAL A 8 -1.46 8.93 -14.13
C VAL A 8 -2.32 8.19 -15.15
N GLU A 9 -1.76 7.84 -16.30
CA GLU A 9 -2.47 7.08 -17.34
C GLU A 9 -2.95 5.72 -16.82
N ALA A 10 -2.10 4.99 -16.09
CA ALA A 10 -2.50 3.73 -15.47
C ALA A 10 -3.69 3.87 -14.51
N LEU A 11 -3.74 4.96 -13.73
CA LEU A 11 -4.85 5.24 -12.82
C LEU A 11 -6.12 5.63 -13.58
N GLU A 12 -6.01 6.40 -14.65
CA GLU A 12 -7.16 6.76 -15.50
C GLU A 12 -7.76 5.53 -16.16
N VAL A 13 -6.94 4.62 -16.70
CA VAL A 13 -7.39 3.34 -17.27
C VAL A 13 -8.07 2.47 -16.21
N ALA A 14 -7.47 2.36 -15.02
CA ALA A 14 -8.06 1.61 -13.90
C ALA A 14 -9.44 2.18 -13.50
N LYS A 15 -9.53 3.51 -13.39
CA LYS A 15 -10.76 4.21 -13.04
C LYS A 15 -11.84 4.05 -14.11
N ALA A 16 -11.47 4.16 -15.39
CA ALA A 16 -12.37 3.95 -16.52
C ALA A 16 -12.94 2.52 -16.56
N ARG A 17 -12.23 1.54 -15.99
CA ARG A 17 -12.68 0.15 -15.84
C ARG A 17 -13.45 -0.11 -14.53
N GLY A 18 -13.73 0.92 -13.75
CA GLY A 18 -14.47 0.81 -12.49
C GLY A 18 -13.67 0.28 -11.30
N ALA A 19 -12.34 0.26 -11.39
CA ALA A 19 -11.50 -0.14 -10.26
C ALA A 19 -11.54 0.91 -9.14
N LYS A 20 -11.65 0.45 -7.90
CA LYS A 20 -11.46 1.27 -6.69
C LYS A 20 -9.97 1.61 -6.53
N ILE A 21 -9.66 2.89 -6.41
CA ILE A 21 -8.30 3.40 -6.28
C ILE A 21 -8.06 3.85 -4.83
N ILE A 22 -7.07 3.26 -4.18
CA ILE A 22 -6.58 3.67 -2.85
C ILE A 22 -5.16 4.19 -3.01
N ALA A 23 -4.93 5.46 -2.69
CA ALA A 23 -3.61 6.08 -2.69
C ALA A 23 -3.01 6.11 -1.29
N ILE A 24 -1.70 5.82 -1.17
CA ILE A 24 -0.92 6.01 0.05
C ILE A 24 0.18 7.02 -0.25
N THR A 25 0.21 8.15 0.47
CA THR A 25 1.17 9.23 0.18
C THR A 25 1.43 10.15 1.37
N SER A 26 2.63 10.73 1.46
CA SER A 26 2.93 11.83 2.39
C SER A 26 2.59 13.21 1.81
N TYR A 27 2.32 13.30 0.51
CA TYR A 27 2.08 14.56 -0.19
C TYR A 27 0.59 14.90 -0.24
N LYS A 28 0.18 15.86 0.59
CA LYS A 28 -1.18 16.41 0.56
C LYS A 28 -1.39 17.21 -0.74
N LYS A 29 -2.47 16.92 -1.49
CA LYS A 29 -2.86 17.58 -2.75
C LYS A 29 -1.99 17.26 -3.99
N SER A 30 -1.63 15.99 -4.17
CA SER A 30 -1.00 15.50 -5.42
C SER A 30 -2.06 15.05 -6.45
N ALA A 31 -1.70 14.98 -7.75
CA ALA A 31 -2.61 14.45 -8.78
C ALA A 31 -3.12 13.02 -8.44
N LEU A 32 -2.29 12.23 -7.75
CA LEU A 32 -2.62 10.90 -7.24
C LEU A 32 -3.77 10.96 -6.24
N SER A 33 -3.72 11.91 -5.29
CA SER A 33 -4.78 12.10 -4.30
C SER A 33 -6.10 12.62 -4.90
N GLN A 34 -6.05 13.27 -6.06
CA GLN A 34 -7.25 13.75 -6.77
C GLN A 34 -7.92 12.63 -7.58
N LEU A 35 -7.14 11.69 -8.12
CA LEU A 35 -7.66 10.58 -8.90
C LEU A 35 -8.18 9.42 -8.04
N ALA A 36 -7.63 9.25 -6.83
CA ALA A 36 -7.99 8.17 -5.91
C ALA A 36 -9.36 8.35 -5.24
N ASP A 37 -10.06 7.24 -4.99
CA ASP A 37 -11.32 7.24 -4.22
C ASP A 37 -11.07 7.38 -2.72
N ILE A 38 -9.96 6.84 -2.25
CA ILE A 38 -9.53 6.90 -0.85
C ILE A 38 -8.05 7.29 -0.84
N THR A 39 -7.67 8.27 -0.02
CA THR A 39 -6.26 8.63 0.18
C THR A 39 -5.89 8.46 1.64
N LEU A 40 -4.88 7.63 1.90
CA LEU A 40 -4.28 7.41 3.21
C LEU A 40 -2.98 8.21 3.29
N TYR A 41 -2.95 9.17 4.21
CA TYR A 41 -1.79 10.06 4.36
C TYR A 41 -0.80 9.51 5.38
N THR A 42 0.47 9.48 5.01
CA THR A 42 1.57 9.25 5.97
C THR A 42 2.15 10.59 6.42
N SER A 43 2.48 10.72 7.71
CA SER A 43 3.15 11.91 8.24
C SER A 43 4.60 11.60 8.53
N THR A 44 5.50 12.03 7.65
CA THR A 44 6.94 11.86 7.83
C THR A 44 7.63 13.20 7.97
N ARG A 45 8.33 13.41 9.08
CA ARG A 45 9.16 14.60 9.32
C ARG A 45 10.51 14.42 8.64
N GLU A 46 10.93 15.43 7.90
CA GLU A 46 12.31 15.58 7.44
C GLU A 46 13.23 15.76 8.66
N THR A 47 14.35 15.05 8.66
CA THR A 47 15.48 15.38 9.53
C THR A 47 16.74 15.35 8.68
N GLU A 48 17.73 16.20 8.99
CA GLU A 48 19.00 16.29 8.24
C GLU A 48 19.75 14.94 8.12
N PHE A 49 19.45 14.00 9.03
CA PHE A 49 20.06 12.67 9.09
C PHE A 49 19.23 11.55 8.45
N ARG A 50 17.99 11.83 8.02
CA ARG A 50 17.11 10.82 7.40
C ARG A 50 16.55 11.35 6.09
N THR A 51 16.99 10.74 5.00
CA THR A 51 16.40 10.94 3.68
C THR A 51 14.90 10.63 3.71
N GLU A 52 14.09 11.49 3.08
CA GLU A 52 12.62 11.36 2.99
C GLU A 52 12.18 9.95 2.60
N ALA A 53 12.92 9.31 1.69
CA ALA A 53 12.61 7.98 1.17
C ALA A 53 12.52 6.89 2.25
N SER A 54 13.45 6.87 3.21
CA SER A 54 13.52 5.82 4.24
C SER A 54 12.42 5.97 5.28
N SER A 55 12.18 7.20 5.74
CA SER A 55 11.12 7.49 6.71
C SER A 55 9.74 7.29 6.09
N SER A 56 9.53 7.75 4.85
CA SER A 56 8.26 7.58 4.12
C SER A 56 7.94 6.11 3.90
N ARG A 57 8.92 5.31 3.45
CA ARG A 57 8.73 3.87 3.27
C ARG A 57 8.40 3.15 4.57
N LEU A 58 9.04 3.52 5.69
CA LEU A 58 8.72 2.93 6.99
C LEU A 58 7.29 3.26 7.43
N ALA A 59 6.85 4.51 7.27
CA ALA A 59 5.48 4.91 7.61
C ALA A 59 4.45 4.19 6.72
N GLN A 60 4.75 4.04 5.43
CA GLN A 60 3.90 3.32 4.49
C GLN A 60 3.82 1.81 4.81
N LEU A 61 4.93 1.19 5.19
CA LEU A 61 4.94 -0.22 5.63
C LEU A 61 4.13 -0.42 6.91
N SER A 62 4.31 0.45 7.91
CA SER A 62 3.53 0.39 9.15
C SER A 62 2.02 0.56 8.91
N LEU A 63 1.64 1.43 7.96
CA LEU A 63 0.25 1.59 7.55
C LEU A 63 -0.29 0.32 6.87
N LEU A 64 0.50 -0.30 5.97
CA LEU A 64 0.14 -1.56 5.34
C LEU A 64 -0.02 -2.70 6.36
N ASP A 65 0.89 -2.80 7.33
CA ASP A 65 0.80 -3.81 8.40
C ASP A 65 -0.47 -3.63 9.23
N THR A 66 -0.82 -2.38 9.54
CA THR A 66 -2.05 -2.06 10.28
C THR A 66 -3.30 -2.49 9.50
N LEU A 67 -3.34 -2.19 8.19
CA LEU A 67 -4.44 -2.62 7.32
C LEU A 67 -4.52 -4.15 7.22
N TYR A 68 -3.38 -4.82 7.08
CA TYR A 68 -3.30 -6.27 7.00
C TYR A 68 -3.83 -6.94 8.27
N VAL A 69 -3.40 -6.47 9.44
CA VAL A 69 -3.86 -7.02 10.73
C VAL A 69 -5.36 -6.76 10.91
N GLY A 70 -5.83 -5.55 10.64
CA GLY A 70 -7.26 -5.22 10.72
C GLY A 70 -8.13 -6.12 9.85
N LEU A 71 -7.72 -6.32 8.58
CA LEU A 71 -8.42 -7.21 7.66
C LEU A 71 -8.32 -8.68 8.10
N SER A 72 -7.17 -9.10 8.60
CA SER A 72 -6.95 -10.47 9.08
C SER A 72 -7.82 -10.82 10.27
N LEU A 73 -8.02 -9.87 11.19
CA LEU A 73 -8.93 -10.06 12.33
C LEU A 73 -10.39 -10.17 11.87
N GLN A 74 -10.78 -9.39 10.85
CA GLN A 74 -12.13 -9.47 10.27
C GLN A 74 -12.37 -10.75 9.46
N ARG A 75 -11.31 -11.37 8.93
CA ARG A 75 -11.37 -12.55 8.05
C ARG A 75 -10.54 -13.72 8.58
N GLN A 76 -10.62 -13.95 9.90
CA GLN A 76 -9.72 -14.85 10.62
C GLN A 76 -9.60 -16.25 9.99
N GLU A 77 -10.72 -16.89 9.64
CA GLU A 77 -10.71 -18.22 9.03
C GLU A 77 -10.00 -18.26 7.68
N GLU A 78 -10.30 -17.29 6.80
CA GLU A 78 -9.66 -17.14 5.48
C GLU A 78 -8.15 -16.91 5.64
N THR A 79 -7.75 -16.01 6.54
CA THR A 79 -6.35 -15.71 6.82
C THR A 79 -5.61 -16.95 7.34
N LEU A 80 -6.17 -17.70 8.29
CA LEU A 80 -5.53 -18.91 8.82
C LEU A 80 -5.34 -19.98 7.75
N LYS A 81 -6.35 -20.19 6.89
CA LYS A 81 -6.27 -21.12 5.76
C LYS A 81 -5.16 -20.72 4.77
N ASN A 82 -5.08 -19.44 4.41
CA ASN A 82 -4.06 -18.93 3.52
C ASN A 82 -2.65 -19.09 4.12
N LEU A 83 -2.48 -18.82 5.41
CA LEU A 83 -1.21 -19.01 6.11
C LEU A 83 -0.76 -20.48 6.14
N GLN A 84 -1.70 -21.41 6.32
CA GLN A 84 -1.41 -22.84 6.25
C GLN A 84 -0.93 -23.25 4.85
N SER A 85 -1.64 -22.84 3.80
CA SER A 85 -1.26 -23.14 2.41
C SER A 85 0.13 -22.58 2.04
N ILE A 86 0.47 -21.38 2.51
CA ILE A 86 1.79 -20.79 2.34
C ILE A 86 2.87 -21.66 3.01
N ARG A 87 2.64 -22.09 4.26
CA ARG A 87 3.59 -22.93 5.01
C ARG A 87 3.83 -24.28 4.35
N GLU A 88 2.75 -24.95 3.90
CA GLU A 88 2.83 -26.22 3.18
C GLU A 88 3.67 -26.08 1.91
N THR A 89 3.42 -25.02 1.12
CA THR A 89 4.15 -24.76 -0.13
C THR A 89 5.64 -24.50 0.11
N ILE A 90 5.99 -23.72 1.14
CA ILE A 90 7.39 -23.45 1.49
C ILE A 90 8.08 -24.73 1.98
N SER A 91 7.38 -25.57 2.76
CA SER A 91 7.93 -26.82 3.26
C SER A 91 8.23 -27.82 2.12
N MET A 92 7.39 -27.84 1.08
CA MET A 92 7.62 -28.71 -0.09
C MET A 92 8.82 -28.29 -0.95
N LYS A 93 9.13 -26.98 -1.01
CA LYS A 93 10.23 -26.46 -1.83
C LYS A 93 11.59 -26.45 -1.12
N ARG A 94 11.65 -26.70 0.19
CA ARG A 94 12.90 -26.97 0.90
C ARG A 94 13.38 -28.38 0.58
N ILE A 95 14.00 -28.54 -0.58
CA ILE A 95 14.95 -29.62 -0.89
C ILE A 95 16.35 -29.00 -0.79
#